data_AF-A0A0H4XC72-F1
#
_entry.id   AF-A0A0H4XC72-F1
#
_cell.length_a   1.000
_cell.length_b   1.000
_cell.length_c   1.000
_cell.angle_alpha   90.00
_cell.angle_beta   90.00
_cell.angle_gamma   90.00
#
_symmetry.space_group_name_H-M   'P 1'
#
loop_
_entity.id
_entity.type
_entity.pdbx_description
1 polymer ?
#
loop_
_entity_poly.entity_id
_entity_poly.type
_entity_poly.pdbx_seq_one_letter_code
_entity_poly.pdbx_strand_id
1 'polypeptide(L)'
;MTEQQQELERLIRQINDLHYIQTYDRVEMPEAEYRQVLAKAEQKNAEAVAQIRKLLEAGVSLDFQTINGHTPMMIAVTQNNVEVIQLLMEHGADIRATSSYEFPIHRAAEFGADRVVQFFLDQGIDPRQKTEGGRSVLSAARASRHSKNVVPMLVELLKTTKDQRGPPPKKVKHLSEADVARYLSGDAPAGVSAATWAQLRSFMESVFVEEYSVNLDQLYAGIEEHGNTHAPLVFAIIGLIQAVSTRAPLNKTIKKVATSPLLHHGDLEVTGPLNVKSLLVTGNLKVHGKASNFQGAQLFVGGDFTCDTFRTEGPVIIGGDLKASLVDAYYNDYSLEVRGALVAQKLVIEKHQVTASRFDVQERVEK
;
A
#
# COMPACT_ATOMS: atom_id res chain seq x y z
N MET A 1 -13.89 7.34 -29.79
CA MET A 1 -12.61 6.90 -30.38
C MET A 1 -12.86 6.46 -31.81
N THR A 2 -11.96 6.76 -32.74
CA THR A 2 -11.96 6.24 -34.12
C THR A 2 -11.38 4.81 -34.16
N GLU A 3 -11.51 4.12 -35.29
CA GLU A 3 -10.90 2.78 -35.49
C GLU A 3 -9.38 2.80 -35.29
N GLN A 4 -8.69 3.82 -35.84
CA GLN A 4 -7.25 3.99 -35.66
C GLN A 4 -6.86 4.22 -34.20
N GLN A 5 -7.68 4.94 -33.43
CA GLN A 5 -7.45 5.16 -32.00
C GLN A 5 -7.67 3.89 -31.17
N GLN A 6 -8.70 3.10 -31.49
CA GLN A 6 -8.95 1.80 -30.87
C GLN A 6 -7.81 0.82 -31.17
N GLU A 7 -7.32 0.83 -32.41
CA GLU A 7 -6.20 -0.01 -32.80
C GLU A 7 -4.90 0.40 -32.10
N LEU A 8 -4.62 1.70 -32.00
CA LEU A 8 -3.48 2.21 -31.24
C LEU A 8 -3.57 1.78 -29.77
N GLU A 9 -4.72 1.97 -29.11
CA GLU A 9 -4.93 1.48 -27.73
C GLU A 9 -4.63 -0.02 -27.63
N ARG A 10 -5.21 -0.82 -28.53
CA ARG A 10 -5.08 -2.28 -28.52
C ARG A 10 -3.62 -2.70 -28.65
N LEU A 11 -2.88 -2.10 -29.58
CA LEU A 11 -1.47 -2.41 -29.80
C LEU A 11 -0.60 -2.07 -28.59
N ILE A 12 -0.79 -0.88 -27.99
CA ILE A 12 -0.03 -0.48 -26.79
C ILE A 12 -0.24 -1.49 -25.65
N ARG A 13 -1.48 -1.95 -25.43
CA ARG A 13 -1.80 -2.94 -24.37
C ARG A 13 -1.24 -4.33 -24.61
N GLN A 14 -0.86 -4.67 -25.85
CA GLN A 14 -0.31 -5.98 -26.20
C GLN A 14 1.21 -6.06 -26.05
N ILE A 15 1.85 -4.93 -25.78
CA ILE A 15 3.27 -4.87 -25.51
C ILE A 15 3.56 -5.59 -24.20
N ASN A 16 4.44 -6.59 -24.28
CA ASN A 16 4.91 -7.35 -23.13
C ASN A 16 5.93 -6.53 -22.34
N ASP A 17 5.86 -6.60 -21.01
CA ASP A 17 6.93 -6.12 -20.14
C ASP A 17 8.11 -7.10 -20.18
N LEU A 18 9.07 -6.82 -21.08
CA LEU A 18 10.27 -7.65 -21.21
C LEU A 18 11.12 -7.65 -19.94
N HIS A 19 11.09 -6.58 -19.15
CA HIS A 19 11.84 -6.52 -17.90
C HIS A 19 11.23 -7.48 -16.87
N TYR A 20 9.91 -7.54 -16.79
CA TYR A 20 9.22 -8.51 -15.95
C TYR A 20 9.62 -9.95 -16.30
N ILE A 21 9.58 -10.31 -17.58
CA ILE A 21 9.99 -11.65 -18.06
C ILE A 21 11.45 -11.93 -17.70
N GLN A 22 12.34 -10.97 -17.92
CA GLN A 22 13.77 -11.13 -17.62
C GLN A 22 14.09 -11.26 -16.13
N THR A 23 13.26 -10.68 -15.27
CA THR A 23 13.55 -10.56 -13.83
C THR A 23 12.82 -11.62 -13.02
N TYR A 24 11.56 -11.90 -13.33
CA TYR A 24 10.70 -12.77 -12.53
C TYR A 24 10.52 -14.14 -13.19
N ASP A 25 10.07 -14.18 -14.45
CA ASP A 25 9.82 -15.44 -15.14
C ASP A 25 11.09 -16.30 -15.29
N ARG A 26 12.25 -15.65 -15.51
CA ARG A 26 13.56 -16.33 -15.60
C ARG A 26 13.87 -17.22 -14.40
N VAL A 27 13.42 -16.83 -13.20
CA VAL A 27 13.73 -17.56 -11.95
C VAL A 27 12.87 -18.82 -11.82
N GLU A 28 11.72 -18.87 -12.50
CA GLU A 28 10.70 -19.90 -12.32
C GLU A 28 10.71 -20.98 -13.42
N MET A 29 11.50 -20.81 -14.49
CA MET A 29 11.49 -21.71 -15.65
C MET A 29 12.88 -22.18 -16.10
N PRO A 30 12.99 -23.35 -16.77
CA PRO A 30 14.23 -23.79 -17.39
C PRO A 30 14.76 -22.80 -18.44
N GLU A 31 16.09 -22.65 -18.53
CA GLU A 31 16.76 -21.67 -19.42
C GLU A 31 16.32 -21.76 -20.89
N ALA A 32 16.08 -22.97 -21.41
CA ALA A 32 15.63 -23.15 -22.80
C ALA A 32 14.20 -22.63 -23.02
N GLU A 33 13.31 -22.84 -22.05
CA GLU A 33 11.93 -22.34 -22.07
C GLU A 33 11.91 -20.82 -21.93
N TYR A 34 12.69 -20.28 -20.99
CA TYR A 34 12.89 -18.83 -20.81
C TYR A 34 13.30 -18.12 -22.11
N ARG A 35 14.29 -18.66 -22.81
CA ARG A 35 14.74 -18.07 -24.08
C ARG A 35 13.65 -18.09 -25.15
N GLN A 36 12.82 -19.12 -25.20
CA GLN A 36 11.70 -19.19 -26.14
C GLN A 36 10.60 -18.18 -25.78
N VAL A 37 10.25 -18.06 -24.50
CA VAL A 37 9.26 -17.08 -24.01
C VAL A 37 9.73 -15.65 -24.31
N LEU A 38 10.98 -15.33 -23.97
CA LEU A 38 11.56 -14.02 -24.21
C LEU A 38 11.61 -13.67 -25.70
N ALA A 39 12.15 -14.57 -26.55
CA ALA A 39 12.25 -14.33 -27.99
C ALA A 39 10.87 -14.10 -28.65
N LYS A 40 9.85 -14.86 -28.21
CA LYS A 40 8.47 -14.68 -28.68
C LYS A 40 7.89 -13.33 -28.24
N ALA A 41 8.15 -12.90 -27.01
CA ALA A 41 7.71 -11.61 -26.50
C ALA A 41 8.42 -10.45 -27.23
N GLU A 42 9.72 -10.56 -27.48
CA GLU A 42 10.51 -9.59 -28.26
C GLU A 42 9.97 -9.46 -29.70
N GLN A 43 9.71 -10.59 -30.37
CA GLN A 43 9.14 -10.57 -31.72
C GLN A 43 7.77 -9.88 -31.74
N LYS A 44 6.87 -10.25 -30.83
CA LYS A 44 5.54 -9.64 -30.73
C LYS A 44 5.61 -8.14 -30.44
N ASN A 45 6.51 -7.74 -29.54
CA ASN A 45 6.72 -6.33 -29.22
C ASN A 45 7.22 -5.57 -30.45
N ALA A 46 8.21 -6.10 -31.18
CA ALA A 46 8.73 -5.47 -32.39
C ALA A 46 7.64 -5.30 -33.47
N GLU A 47 6.80 -6.31 -33.68
CA GLU A 47 5.67 -6.25 -34.61
C GLU A 47 4.64 -5.18 -34.18
N ALA A 48 4.30 -5.14 -32.90
CA ALA A 48 3.35 -4.16 -32.36
C ALA A 48 3.90 -2.73 -32.41
N VAL A 49 5.16 -2.52 -32.03
CA VAL A 49 5.86 -1.23 -32.12
C VAL A 49 5.91 -0.72 -33.57
N ALA A 50 6.19 -1.60 -34.53
CA ALA A 50 6.18 -1.23 -35.94
C ALA A 50 4.79 -0.79 -36.43
N GLN A 51 3.72 -1.42 -35.94
CA GLN A 51 2.34 -1.03 -36.26
C GLN A 51 1.94 0.28 -35.57
N ILE A 52 2.31 0.45 -34.29
CA ILE A 52 2.13 1.71 -33.55
C ILE A 52 2.78 2.85 -34.33
N ARG A 53 4.05 2.69 -34.75
CA ARG A 53 4.77 3.70 -35.53
C ARG A 53 4.01 4.09 -36.80
N LYS A 54 3.50 3.13 -37.57
CA LYS A 54 2.71 3.41 -38.79
C LYS A 54 1.44 4.22 -38.49
N LEU A 55 0.74 3.93 -37.40
CA LEU A 55 -0.45 4.69 -37.01
C LEU A 55 -0.09 6.13 -36.62
N LEU A 56 1.01 6.31 -35.90
CA LEU A 56 1.52 7.62 -35.51
C LEU A 56 1.98 8.45 -36.72
N GLU A 57 2.70 7.84 -37.65
CA GLU A 57 3.11 8.46 -38.93
C GLU A 57 1.91 8.84 -39.81
N ALA A 58 0.80 8.09 -39.72
CA ALA A 58 -0.45 8.41 -40.38
C ALA A 58 -1.25 9.55 -39.71
N GLY A 59 -0.74 10.11 -38.60
CA GLY A 59 -1.34 11.26 -37.92
C GLY A 59 -2.52 10.91 -37.02
N VAL A 60 -2.57 9.70 -36.47
CA VAL A 60 -3.60 9.35 -35.47
C VAL A 60 -3.55 10.33 -34.30
N SER A 61 -4.69 10.94 -33.96
CA SER A 61 -4.75 11.87 -32.83
C SER A 61 -4.54 11.14 -31.50
N LEU A 62 -3.74 11.75 -30.61
CA LEU A 62 -3.39 11.22 -29.28
C LEU A 62 -4.22 11.83 -28.13
N ASP A 63 -5.16 12.72 -28.44
CA ASP A 63 -6.02 13.43 -27.49
C ASP A 63 -7.21 12.60 -26.97
N PHE A 64 -7.34 11.34 -27.40
CA PHE A 64 -8.44 10.50 -26.96
C PHE A 64 -8.21 9.92 -25.57
N GLN A 65 -9.33 9.53 -24.96
CA GLN A 65 -9.36 8.78 -23.71
C GLN A 65 -10.18 7.51 -23.88
N THR A 66 -9.73 6.45 -23.22
CA THR A 66 -10.51 5.20 -23.08
C THR A 66 -11.75 5.42 -22.22
N ILE A 67 -12.62 4.41 -22.12
CA ILE A 67 -13.79 4.46 -21.22
C ILE A 67 -13.41 4.70 -19.74
N ASN A 68 -12.17 4.34 -19.35
CA ASN A 68 -11.64 4.55 -18.01
C ASN A 68 -10.85 5.89 -17.89
N GLY A 69 -10.93 6.75 -18.90
CA GLY A 69 -10.26 8.05 -18.91
C GLY A 69 -8.77 8.02 -19.30
N HIS A 70 -8.16 6.85 -19.52
CA HIS A 70 -6.73 6.76 -19.84
C HIS A 70 -6.40 7.31 -21.24
N THR A 71 -5.37 8.14 -21.33
CA THR A 71 -4.74 8.58 -22.60
C THR A 71 -3.78 7.50 -23.14
N PRO A 72 -3.35 7.56 -24.42
CA PRO A 72 -2.31 6.65 -24.95
C PRO A 72 -1.04 6.61 -24.09
N MET A 73 -0.60 7.77 -23.60
CA MET A 73 0.54 7.90 -22.70
C MET A 73 0.33 7.09 -21.41
N MET A 74 -0.84 7.21 -20.77
CA MET A 74 -1.16 6.45 -19.57
C MET A 74 -1.18 4.94 -19.81
N ILE A 75 -1.69 4.50 -20.97
CA ILE A 75 -1.70 3.08 -21.31
C ILE A 75 -0.25 2.58 -21.42
N ALA A 76 0.62 3.28 -22.14
CA ALA A 76 2.03 2.91 -22.30
C ALA A 76 2.78 2.86 -20.95
N VAL A 77 2.49 3.82 -20.06
CA VAL A 77 3.00 3.85 -18.68
C VAL A 77 2.61 2.59 -17.90
N THR A 78 1.34 2.19 -17.94
CA THR A 78 0.88 0.98 -17.24
C THR A 78 1.46 -0.31 -17.81
N GLN A 79 2.02 -0.30 -19.02
CA GLN A 79 2.71 -1.44 -19.63
C GLN A 79 4.23 -1.43 -19.34
N ASN A 80 4.72 -0.50 -18.52
CA ASN A 80 6.15 -0.35 -18.20
C ASN A 80 7.05 -0.25 -19.45
N ASN A 81 6.55 0.36 -20.53
CA ASN A 81 7.24 0.37 -21.82
C ASN A 81 7.76 1.78 -22.20
N VAL A 82 9.04 2.00 -21.97
CA VAL A 82 9.73 3.27 -22.28
C VAL A 82 9.81 3.56 -23.79
N GLU A 83 9.96 2.53 -24.64
CA GLU A 83 10.06 2.70 -26.09
C GLU A 83 8.78 3.30 -26.69
N VAL A 84 7.61 2.77 -26.32
CA VAL A 84 6.33 3.31 -26.76
C VAL A 84 6.09 4.71 -26.21
N ILE A 85 6.48 4.99 -24.95
CA ILE A 85 6.41 6.34 -24.39
C ILE A 85 7.23 7.33 -25.24
N GLN A 86 8.46 6.97 -25.61
CA GLN A 86 9.31 7.79 -26.48
C GLN A 86 8.65 8.02 -27.85
N LEU A 87 8.09 6.98 -28.47
CA LEU A 87 7.39 7.12 -29.75
C LEU A 87 6.19 8.06 -29.69
N LEU A 88 5.41 7.99 -28.62
CA LEU A 88 4.29 8.91 -28.41
C LEU A 88 4.79 10.34 -28.24
N MET A 89 5.87 10.57 -27.50
CA MET A 89 6.48 11.89 -27.33
C MET A 89 7.02 12.47 -28.64
N GLU A 90 7.67 11.64 -29.48
CA GLU A 90 8.14 12.01 -30.81
C GLU A 90 6.99 12.53 -31.71
N HIS A 91 5.76 12.05 -31.48
CA HIS A 91 4.55 12.46 -32.20
C HIS A 91 3.69 13.44 -31.40
N GLY A 92 4.27 14.15 -30.43
CA GLY A 92 3.66 15.29 -29.76
C GLY A 92 2.82 14.96 -28.52
N ALA A 93 2.85 13.73 -28.02
CA ALA A 93 2.23 13.43 -26.72
C ALA A 93 3.01 14.11 -25.58
N ASP A 94 2.29 14.80 -24.69
CA ASP A 94 2.88 15.35 -23.48
C ASP A 94 3.00 14.27 -22.39
N ILE A 95 4.23 14.03 -21.94
CA ILE A 95 4.58 13.12 -20.84
C ILE A 95 3.97 13.54 -19.49
N ARG A 96 3.52 14.80 -19.36
CA ARG A 96 2.85 15.35 -18.19
C ARG A 96 1.33 15.39 -18.31
N ALA A 97 0.77 14.99 -19.46
CA ALA A 97 -0.67 15.04 -19.70
C ALA A 97 -1.43 14.18 -18.67
N THR A 98 -2.20 14.84 -17.82
CA THR A 98 -3.00 14.19 -16.78
C THR A 98 -4.19 13.47 -17.38
N SER A 99 -4.57 12.35 -16.77
CA SER A 99 -5.83 11.65 -17.05
C SER A 99 -6.54 11.44 -15.73
N SER A 100 -7.82 11.82 -15.63
CA SER A 100 -8.63 11.64 -14.42
C SER A 100 -7.93 12.15 -13.14
N TYR A 101 -7.31 13.34 -13.20
CA TYR A 101 -6.63 14.02 -12.08
C TYR A 101 -5.30 13.39 -11.59
N GLU A 102 -4.73 12.43 -12.32
CA GLU A 102 -3.45 11.81 -11.97
C GLU A 102 -2.38 12.07 -13.04
N PHE A 103 -1.15 12.35 -12.60
CA PHE A 103 0.00 12.49 -13.50
C PHE A 103 0.54 11.11 -13.89
N PRO A 104 1.06 10.95 -15.13
CA PRO A 104 1.65 9.69 -15.57
C PRO A 104 2.66 9.08 -14.59
N ILE A 105 3.50 9.90 -13.95
CA ILE A 105 4.50 9.39 -12.98
C ILE A 105 3.89 8.77 -11.72
N HIS A 106 2.74 9.26 -11.25
CA HIS A 106 2.06 8.67 -10.09
C HIS A 106 1.51 7.29 -10.46
N ARG A 107 0.94 7.17 -11.66
CA ARG A 107 0.46 5.90 -12.19
C ARG A 107 1.60 4.91 -12.43
N ALA A 108 2.72 5.36 -12.98
CA ALA A 108 3.93 4.54 -13.13
C ALA A 108 4.38 3.99 -11.77
N ALA A 109 4.41 4.88 -10.77
CA ALA A 109 4.81 4.52 -9.43
C ALA A 109 3.84 3.55 -8.76
N GLU A 110 2.53 3.72 -8.93
CA GLU A 110 1.48 2.81 -8.44
C GLU A 110 1.52 1.43 -9.13
N PHE A 111 1.85 1.35 -10.42
CA PHE A 111 1.91 0.07 -11.13
C PHE A 111 3.26 -0.64 -10.95
N GLY A 112 4.20 -0.04 -10.23
CA GLY A 112 5.55 -0.58 -10.06
C GLY A 112 6.38 -0.54 -11.35
N ALA A 113 6.03 0.34 -12.29
CA ALA A 113 6.73 0.54 -13.56
C ALA A 113 8.05 1.30 -13.33
N ASP A 114 8.99 0.68 -12.62
CA ASP A 114 10.25 1.25 -12.16
C ASP A 114 11.11 1.83 -13.29
N ARG A 115 11.16 1.18 -14.46
CA ARG A 115 11.86 1.70 -15.64
C ARG A 115 11.21 2.98 -16.16
N VAL A 116 9.89 3.06 -16.16
CA VAL A 116 9.15 4.26 -16.57
C VAL A 116 9.31 5.38 -15.53
N VAL A 117 9.28 5.06 -14.23
CA VAL A 117 9.57 6.03 -13.17
C VAL A 117 10.97 6.59 -13.36
N GLN A 118 11.99 5.75 -13.54
CA GLN A 118 13.36 6.21 -13.79
C GLN A 118 13.45 7.08 -15.06
N PHE A 119 12.82 6.66 -16.15
CA PHE A 119 12.79 7.46 -17.39
C PHE A 119 12.16 8.84 -17.15
N PHE A 120 11.07 8.93 -16.39
CA PHE A 120 10.43 10.22 -16.07
C PHE A 120 11.32 11.13 -15.22
N LEU A 121 12.06 10.56 -14.27
CA LEU A 121 13.07 11.29 -13.49
C LEU A 121 14.19 11.81 -14.39
N ASP A 122 14.66 11.01 -15.35
CA ASP A 122 15.69 11.40 -16.31
C ASP A 122 15.20 12.54 -17.25
N GLN A 123 13.89 12.63 -17.49
CA GLN A 123 13.25 13.76 -18.19
C GLN A 123 13.04 15.01 -17.30
N GLY A 124 13.57 15.01 -16.08
CA GLY A 124 13.50 16.13 -15.14
C GLY A 124 12.11 16.35 -14.53
N ILE A 125 11.27 15.33 -14.47
CA ILE A 125 10.00 15.40 -13.74
C ILE A 125 10.31 15.38 -12.24
N ASP A 126 9.78 16.34 -11.48
CA ASP A 126 9.93 16.39 -10.03
C ASP A 126 9.06 15.32 -9.36
N PRO A 127 9.63 14.30 -8.70
CA PRO A 127 8.86 13.26 -8.01
C PRO A 127 8.16 13.77 -6.75
N ARG A 128 8.41 15.01 -6.31
CA ARG A 128 7.70 15.66 -5.19
C ARG A 128 6.40 16.32 -5.62
N GLN A 129 6.11 16.37 -6.92
CA GLN A 129 4.85 16.89 -7.42
C GLN A 129 3.69 16.12 -6.80
N LYS A 130 2.69 16.85 -6.28
CA LYS A 130 1.47 16.28 -5.70
C LYS A 130 0.30 16.43 -6.68
N THR A 131 -0.61 15.46 -6.67
CA THR A 131 -1.93 15.60 -7.33
C THR A 131 -2.79 16.63 -6.62
N GLU A 132 -3.93 17.00 -7.19
CA GLU A 132 -4.91 17.88 -6.53
C GLU A 132 -5.41 17.32 -5.19
N GLY A 133 -5.44 15.99 -5.06
CA GLY A 133 -5.75 15.29 -3.82
C GLY A 133 -4.60 15.22 -2.81
N GLY A 134 -3.45 15.83 -3.10
CA GLY A 134 -2.28 15.85 -2.20
C GLY A 134 -1.44 14.57 -2.23
N ARG A 135 -1.75 13.60 -3.10
CA ARG A 135 -0.97 12.35 -3.27
C ARG A 135 0.37 12.70 -3.93
N SER A 136 1.49 12.32 -3.33
CA SER A 136 2.82 12.37 -3.95
C SER A 136 3.11 11.10 -4.75
N VAL A 137 4.14 11.12 -5.61
CA VAL A 137 4.61 9.92 -6.34
C VAL A 137 5.00 8.80 -5.38
N LEU A 138 5.66 9.12 -4.26
CA LEU A 138 6.04 8.14 -3.25
C LEU A 138 4.82 7.55 -2.54
N SER A 139 3.82 8.36 -2.16
CA SER A 139 2.58 7.83 -1.60
C SER A 139 1.81 6.94 -2.59
N ALA A 140 1.88 7.25 -3.89
CA ALA A 140 1.30 6.40 -4.93
C ALA A 140 2.00 5.03 -5.03
N ALA A 141 3.32 5.00 -4.95
CA ALA A 141 4.09 3.76 -4.86
C ALA A 141 3.76 2.96 -3.60
N ARG A 142 3.73 3.62 -2.43
CA ARG A 142 3.47 2.97 -1.14
C ARG A 142 2.10 2.29 -1.09
N ALA A 143 1.10 2.90 -1.73
CA ALA A 143 -0.26 2.39 -1.83
C ALA A 143 -0.40 1.08 -2.63
N SER A 144 0.66 0.62 -3.29
CA SER A 144 0.59 -0.51 -4.22
C SER A 144 1.55 -1.63 -3.87
N ARG A 145 1.01 -2.85 -3.84
CA ARG A 145 1.78 -4.09 -3.72
C ARG A 145 2.73 -4.35 -4.90
N HIS A 146 2.51 -3.69 -6.03
CA HIS A 146 3.31 -3.89 -7.25
C HIS A 146 4.60 -3.06 -7.23
N SER A 147 4.72 -2.09 -6.33
CA SER A 147 5.74 -1.04 -6.35
C SER A 147 6.96 -1.32 -5.48
N LYS A 148 7.25 -2.60 -5.23
CA LYS A 148 8.33 -3.04 -4.32
C LYS A 148 9.72 -2.45 -4.64
N ASN A 149 10.01 -2.20 -5.92
CA ASN A 149 11.28 -1.62 -6.37
C ASN A 149 11.21 -0.08 -6.47
N VAL A 150 10.02 0.49 -6.67
CA VAL A 150 9.82 1.93 -6.83
C VAL A 150 9.95 2.66 -5.50
N VAL A 151 9.38 2.13 -4.42
CA VAL A 151 9.48 2.74 -3.08
C VAL A 151 10.93 2.98 -2.66
N PRO A 152 11.83 1.96 -2.63
CA PRO A 152 13.23 2.19 -2.25
C PRO A 152 13.98 3.11 -3.22
N MET A 153 13.69 3.03 -4.53
CA MET A 153 14.26 3.95 -5.53
C MET A 153 13.90 5.41 -5.23
N LEU A 154 12.61 5.70 -5.02
CA LEU A 154 12.14 7.05 -4.71
C LEU A 154 12.65 7.52 -3.36
N VAL A 155 12.68 6.66 -2.34
CA VAL A 155 13.25 7.00 -1.03
C VAL A 155 14.71 7.42 -1.17
N GLU A 156 15.51 6.65 -1.89
CA GLU A 156 16.93 6.98 -2.09
C GLU A 156 17.13 8.30 -2.83
N LEU A 157 16.34 8.54 -3.88
CA LEU A 157 16.38 9.78 -4.64
C LEU A 157 15.91 11.01 -3.83
N LEU A 158 14.92 10.82 -2.96
CA LEU A 158 14.31 11.90 -2.19
C LEU A 158 15.08 12.23 -0.91
N LYS A 159 16.00 11.35 -0.46
CA LYS A 159 16.83 11.56 0.73
C LYS A 159 17.59 12.87 0.63
N THR A 160 17.38 13.72 1.64
CA THR A 160 18.10 14.98 1.79
C THR A 160 19.26 14.81 2.76
N THR A 161 20.42 15.37 2.40
CA THR A 161 21.54 15.56 3.33
C THR A 161 21.17 16.58 4.41
N LYS A 162 21.88 16.55 5.54
CA LYS A 162 21.61 17.44 6.69
C LYS A 162 21.54 18.92 6.30
N ASP A 163 22.34 19.37 5.33
CA ASP A 163 22.40 20.77 4.91
C ASP A 163 21.29 21.16 3.92
N GLN A 164 20.69 20.17 3.25
CA GLN A 164 19.54 20.34 2.35
C GLN A 164 18.20 20.30 3.10
N ARG A 165 18.24 19.96 4.39
CA ARG A 165 17.07 19.80 5.24
C ARG A 165 16.58 21.15 5.76
N GLY A 166 15.30 21.46 5.54
CA GLY A 166 14.63 22.56 6.24
C GLY A 166 14.70 22.42 7.77
N PRO A 167 14.55 23.52 8.53
CA PRO A 167 14.60 23.45 9.98
C PRO A 167 13.46 22.56 10.52
N PRO A 168 13.72 21.71 11.52
CA PRO A 168 12.68 20.88 12.11
C PRO A 168 11.57 21.75 12.74
N PRO A 169 10.35 21.22 12.88
CA PRO A 169 9.24 21.96 13.48
C PRO A 169 9.61 22.48 14.87
N LYS A 170 9.40 23.78 15.13
CA LYS A 170 9.71 24.40 16.44
C LYS A 170 8.96 23.78 17.61
N LYS A 171 7.77 23.22 17.37
CA LYS A 171 6.94 22.51 18.35
C LYS A 171 6.47 21.20 17.74
N VAL A 172 7.09 20.10 18.13
CA VAL A 172 6.65 18.77 17.74
C VAL A 172 5.38 18.41 18.53
N LYS A 173 4.28 18.12 17.82
CA LYS A 173 3.00 17.67 18.43
C LYS A 173 2.61 16.24 18.04
N HIS A 174 3.52 15.54 17.36
CA HIS A 174 3.31 14.27 16.65
C HIS A 174 4.55 13.37 16.72
N LEU A 175 4.68 12.37 15.84
CA LEU A 175 5.90 11.56 15.72
C LEU A 175 6.97 12.39 15.00
N SER A 176 8.13 12.58 15.63
CA SER A 176 9.26 13.26 15.00
C SER A 176 10.22 12.26 14.36
N GLU A 177 10.82 12.66 13.23
CA GLU A 177 11.89 11.88 12.60
C GLU A 177 13.03 11.60 13.61
N ALA A 178 13.38 12.57 14.45
CA ALA A 178 14.49 12.44 15.40
C ALA A 178 14.24 11.41 16.51
N ASP A 179 13.02 11.37 17.07
CA ASP A 179 12.67 10.38 18.11
C ASP A 179 12.54 8.98 17.49
N VAL A 180 11.94 8.88 16.30
CA VAL A 180 11.84 7.62 15.56
C VAL A 180 13.21 7.10 15.16
N ALA A 181 14.09 7.94 14.60
CA ALA A 181 15.44 7.56 14.22
C ALA A 181 16.25 7.07 15.43
N ARG A 182 16.11 7.73 16.58
CA ARG A 182 16.75 7.30 17.83
C ARG A 182 16.27 5.91 18.24
N TYR A 183 14.96 5.67 18.25
CA TYR A 183 14.37 4.38 18.57
C TYR A 183 14.85 3.28 17.60
N LEU A 184 14.84 3.57 16.31
CA LEU A 184 15.22 2.61 15.26
C LEU A 184 16.73 2.36 15.12
N SER A 185 17.56 3.23 15.71
CA SER A 185 19.02 3.04 15.77
C SER A 185 19.44 1.99 16.80
N GLY A 186 18.56 1.63 17.73
CA GLY A 186 18.79 0.58 18.72
C GLY A 186 18.58 -0.83 18.17
N ASP A 187 18.83 -1.80 19.05
CA ASP A 187 18.51 -3.21 18.79
C ASP A 187 17.00 -3.44 18.69
N ALA A 188 16.63 -4.46 17.92
CA ALA A 188 15.23 -4.86 17.79
C ALA A 188 14.65 -5.22 19.18
N PRO A 189 13.46 -4.68 19.54
CA PRO A 189 12.80 -5.05 20.78
C PRO A 189 12.53 -6.56 20.87
N ALA A 190 12.42 -7.08 22.09
CA ALA A 190 12.08 -8.48 22.32
C ALA A 190 10.78 -8.87 21.57
N GLY A 191 10.82 -10.00 20.86
CA GLY A 191 9.68 -10.49 20.05
C GLY A 191 9.51 -9.82 18.68
N VAL A 192 10.40 -8.88 18.29
CA VAL A 192 10.49 -8.34 16.94
C VAL A 192 11.69 -8.96 16.23
N SER A 193 11.46 -9.63 15.11
CA SER A 193 12.54 -10.24 14.34
C SER A 193 13.43 -9.18 13.68
N ALA A 194 14.69 -9.52 13.37
CA ALA A 194 15.59 -8.62 12.66
C ALA A 194 15.03 -8.20 11.28
N ALA A 195 14.31 -9.10 10.59
CA ALA A 195 13.65 -8.80 9.32
C ALA A 195 12.51 -7.79 9.49
N THR A 196 11.64 -7.99 10.48
CA THR A 196 10.57 -7.04 10.82
C THR A 196 11.14 -5.67 11.23
N TRP A 197 12.24 -5.67 11.98
CA TRP A 197 12.91 -4.43 12.39
C TRP A 197 13.48 -3.67 11.20
N ALA A 198 14.12 -4.37 10.26
CA ALA A 198 14.60 -3.77 9.02
C ALA A 198 13.45 -3.23 8.14
N GLN A 199 12.33 -3.96 8.05
CA GLN A 199 11.13 -3.48 7.36
C GLN A 199 10.55 -2.22 8.00
N LEU A 200 10.46 -2.17 9.33
CA LEU A 200 10.00 -0.97 10.04
C LEU A 200 10.91 0.23 9.75
N ARG A 201 12.23 0.03 9.69
CA ARG A 201 13.18 1.09 9.31
C ARG A 201 12.91 1.61 7.91
N SER A 202 12.83 0.71 6.92
CA SER A 202 12.54 1.10 5.54
C SER A 202 11.19 1.81 5.42
N PHE A 203 10.17 1.35 6.16
CA PHE A 203 8.86 1.97 6.18
C PHE A 203 8.94 3.40 6.74
N MET A 204 9.56 3.60 7.90
CA MET A 204 9.66 4.93 8.51
C MET A 204 10.56 5.88 7.70
N GLU A 205 11.62 5.38 7.06
CA GLU A 205 12.39 6.17 6.09
C GLU A 205 11.50 6.69 4.96
N SER A 206 10.63 5.84 4.41
CA SER A 206 9.66 6.26 3.38
C SER A 206 8.60 7.26 3.88
N VAL A 207 8.32 7.28 5.18
CA VAL A 207 7.40 8.25 5.80
C VAL A 207 8.07 9.60 5.98
N PHE A 208 9.33 9.64 6.41
CA PHE A 208 10.00 10.89 6.78
C PHE A 208 10.82 11.53 5.66
N VAL A 209 11.01 10.86 4.52
CA VAL A 209 11.76 11.45 3.40
C VAL A 209 11.07 12.70 2.82
N GLU A 210 9.75 12.84 2.99
CA GLU A 210 8.98 14.00 2.55
C GLU A 210 8.74 15.03 3.66
N GLU A 211 8.71 14.63 4.93
CA GLU A 211 8.28 15.48 6.07
C GLU A 211 9.05 15.14 7.35
N TYR A 212 9.48 16.12 8.16
CA TYR A 212 10.18 15.89 9.45
C TYR A 212 9.32 15.29 10.56
N SER A 213 7.99 15.32 10.39
CA SER A 213 7.06 14.82 11.38
C SER A 213 5.73 14.48 10.71
N VAL A 214 5.10 13.41 11.16
CA VAL A 214 3.77 13.00 10.71
C VAL A 214 2.85 12.81 11.91
N ASN A 215 1.58 13.18 11.74
CA ASN A 215 0.57 12.84 12.74
C ASN A 215 0.22 11.34 12.67
N LEU A 216 -0.44 10.83 13.72
CA LEU A 216 -0.75 9.40 13.81
C LEU A 216 -1.74 8.95 12.72
N ASP A 217 -2.67 9.80 12.30
CA ASP A 217 -3.61 9.47 11.21
C ASP A 217 -2.88 9.34 9.87
N GLN A 218 -1.91 10.22 9.59
CA GLN A 218 -1.03 10.13 8.41
C GLN A 218 -0.15 8.89 8.46
N LEU A 219 0.41 8.56 9.62
CA LEU A 219 1.14 7.31 9.79
C LEU A 219 0.22 6.12 9.48
N TYR A 220 -0.99 6.11 10.04
CA TYR A 220 -1.92 5.02 9.88
C TYR A 220 -2.36 4.85 8.43
N ALA A 221 -2.74 5.93 7.75
CA ALA A 221 -3.03 5.92 6.32
C ALA A 221 -1.85 5.32 5.53
N GLY A 222 -0.62 5.68 5.88
CA GLY A 222 0.58 5.10 5.29
C GLY A 222 0.76 3.60 5.55
N ILE A 223 0.24 3.05 6.65
CA ILE A 223 0.18 1.59 6.92
C ILE A 223 -0.88 0.94 6.05
N GLU A 224 -2.07 1.53 5.98
CA GLU A 224 -3.18 1.02 5.18
C GLU A 224 -2.82 0.93 3.70
N GLU A 225 -2.11 1.95 3.21
CA GLU A 225 -1.57 2.02 1.86
C GLU A 225 -0.57 0.89 1.56
N HIS A 226 0.24 0.46 2.55
CA HIS A 226 1.15 -0.65 2.35
C HIS A 226 0.36 -1.97 2.33
N GLY A 227 -0.08 -2.37 1.14
CA GLY A 227 -0.88 -3.58 0.86
C GLY A 227 -0.22 -4.93 1.18
N ASN A 228 0.90 -4.95 1.91
CA ASN A 228 1.58 -6.13 2.43
C ASN A 228 1.72 -6.11 3.96
N THR A 229 0.82 -5.39 4.65
CA THR A 229 0.86 -5.22 6.10
C THR A 229 0.51 -6.53 6.80
N HIS A 230 1.51 -7.18 7.39
CA HIS A 230 1.36 -8.40 8.19
C HIS A 230 1.52 -8.10 9.68
N ALA A 231 1.00 -8.98 10.55
CA ALA A 231 0.92 -8.76 11.98
C ALA A 231 2.25 -8.36 12.65
N PRO A 232 3.41 -9.02 12.38
CA PRO A 232 4.68 -8.59 12.95
C PRO A 232 5.03 -7.12 12.71
N LEU A 233 4.80 -6.59 11.50
CA LEU A 233 5.11 -5.20 11.18
C LEU A 233 4.14 -4.25 11.91
N VAL A 234 2.84 -4.56 11.94
CA VAL A 234 1.84 -3.78 12.69
C VAL A 234 2.21 -3.68 14.16
N PHE A 235 2.60 -4.78 14.80
CA PHE A 235 3.00 -4.74 16.20
C PHE A 235 4.29 -3.96 16.42
N ALA A 236 5.26 -4.04 15.50
CA ALA A 236 6.45 -3.22 15.57
C ALA A 236 6.13 -1.72 15.45
N ILE A 237 5.14 -1.35 14.62
CA ILE A 237 4.65 0.03 14.48
C ILE A 237 3.90 0.47 15.74
N ILE A 238 3.05 -0.37 16.33
CA ILE A 238 2.39 -0.08 17.61
C ILE A 238 3.43 0.16 18.71
N GLY A 239 4.45 -0.70 18.80
CA GLY A 239 5.56 -0.53 19.74
C GLY A 239 6.34 0.76 19.49
N LEU A 240 6.58 1.13 18.24
CA LEU A 240 7.17 2.43 17.88
C LEU A 240 6.30 3.58 18.38
N ILE A 241 4.99 3.57 18.10
CA ILE A 241 4.07 4.64 18.53
C ILE A 241 4.11 4.76 20.05
N GLN A 242 4.05 3.64 20.77
CA GLN A 242 4.13 3.61 22.24
C GLN A 242 5.46 4.13 22.78
N ALA A 243 6.57 3.90 22.07
CA ALA A 243 7.91 4.30 22.51
C ALA A 243 8.25 5.77 22.22
N VAL A 244 7.75 6.33 21.12
CA VAL A 244 8.23 7.63 20.60
C VAL A 244 7.15 8.70 20.43
N SER A 245 5.87 8.37 20.68
CA SER A 245 4.82 9.37 20.62
C SER A 245 5.08 10.49 21.64
N THR A 246 5.06 11.73 21.16
CA THR A 246 5.15 12.92 22.02
C THR A 246 3.90 13.13 22.88
N ARG A 247 2.82 12.41 22.58
CA ARG A 247 1.59 12.38 23.38
C ARG A 247 1.56 11.08 24.17
N ALA A 248 1.35 11.18 25.48
CA ALA A 248 1.06 10.02 26.31
C ALA A 248 -0.21 9.30 25.82
N PRO A 249 -0.32 7.98 26.02
CA PRO A 249 -1.54 7.24 25.71
C PRO A 249 -2.72 7.84 26.48
N LEU A 250 -3.84 8.04 25.80
CA LEU A 250 -5.05 8.63 26.36
C LEU A 250 -6.18 7.61 26.28
N ASN A 251 -6.66 7.16 27.43
CA ASN A 251 -7.83 6.28 27.48
C ASN A 251 -9.10 7.09 27.17
N LYS A 252 -9.94 6.56 26.27
CA LYS A 252 -11.09 7.29 25.76
C LYS A 252 -12.32 6.40 25.67
N THR A 253 -13.45 6.92 26.11
CA THR A 253 -14.77 6.30 25.92
C THR A 253 -15.57 7.12 24.90
N ILE A 254 -16.10 6.48 23.86
CA ILE A 254 -16.88 7.09 22.78
C ILE A 254 -18.18 6.33 22.54
N LYS A 255 -19.21 7.02 22.04
CA LYS A 255 -20.47 6.36 21.64
C LYS A 255 -20.37 5.62 20.31
N LYS A 256 -19.62 6.18 19.37
CA LYS A 256 -19.39 5.65 18.02
C LYS A 256 -18.10 6.22 17.45
N VAL A 257 -17.47 5.50 16.53
CA VAL A 257 -16.39 6.02 15.70
C VAL A 257 -17.00 6.95 14.65
N ALA A 258 -16.70 8.24 14.73
CA ALA A 258 -17.32 9.28 13.87
C ALA A 258 -16.52 9.55 12.59
N THR A 259 -15.22 9.26 12.60
CA THR A 259 -14.28 9.50 11.49
C THR A 259 -13.58 8.19 11.14
N SER A 260 -13.30 7.97 9.87
CA SER A 260 -12.52 6.84 9.38
C SER A 260 -11.57 7.33 8.28
N PRO A 261 -10.28 6.94 8.30
CA PRO A 261 -9.64 6.08 9.31
C PRO A 261 -9.55 6.73 10.69
N LEU A 262 -9.41 5.90 11.74
CA LEU A 262 -9.15 6.36 13.10
C LEU A 262 -7.94 5.62 13.66
N LEU A 263 -6.91 6.38 14.08
CA LEU A 263 -5.88 5.85 14.97
C LEU A 263 -6.05 6.43 16.38
N HIS A 264 -6.16 5.54 17.37
CA HIS A 264 -6.24 5.90 18.78
C HIS A 264 -5.03 5.38 19.57
N HIS A 265 -4.26 6.29 20.15
CA HIS A 265 -3.14 5.95 21.02
C HIS A 265 -3.59 5.88 22.49
N GLY A 266 -3.71 4.67 23.02
CA GLY A 266 -4.27 4.36 24.35
C GLY A 266 -5.38 3.32 24.28
N ASP A 267 -6.11 3.12 25.38
CA ASP A 267 -7.29 2.25 25.39
C ASP A 267 -8.51 2.97 24.81
N LEU A 268 -9.35 2.23 24.07
CA LEU A 268 -10.58 2.74 23.48
C LEU A 268 -11.78 1.91 23.94
N GLU A 269 -12.76 2.56 24.55
CA GLU A 269 -14.06 1.98 24.87
C GLU A 269 -15.16 2.57 23.98
N VAL A 270 -15.91 1.71 23.29
CA VAL A 270 -17.05 2.09 22.44
C VAL A 270 -18.33 1.61 23.12
N THR A 271 -19.17 2.53 23.60
CA THR A 271 -20.38 2.18 24.38
C THR A 271 -21.56 1.71 23.53
N GLY A 272 -21.38 1.60 22.21
CA GLY A 272 -22.41 1.15 21.26
C GLY A 272 -21.79 0.25 20.19
N PRO A 273 -22.60 -0.21 19.21
CA PRO A 273 -22.11 -1.08 18.17
C PRO A 273 -21.01 -0.41 17.35
N LEU A 274 -19.98 -1.18 17.01
CA LEU A 274 -18.84 -0.73 16.23
C LEU A 274 -18.94 -1.29 14.81
N ASN A 275 -18.98 -0.40 13.82
CA ASN A 275 -18.81 -0.76 12.41
C ASN A 275 -17.47 -0.18 11.94
N VAL A 276 -16.45 -1.03 11.86
CA VAL A 276 -15.09 -0.66 11.48
C VAL A 276 -15.01 -0.47 9.98
N LYS A 277 -14.48 0.68 9.60
CA LYS A 277 -14.02 0.98 8.24
C LYS A 277 -12.49 0.94 8.18
N SER A 278 -11.82 1.63 9.11
CA SER A 278 -10.38 1.49 9.38
C SER A 278 -10.09 1.97 10.79
N LEU A 279 -9.52 1.12 11.64
CA LEU A 279 -9.27 1.42 13.05
C LEU A 279 -7.96 0.79 13.54
N LEU A 280 -7.07 1.62 14.09
CA LEU A 280 -5.93 1.18 14.90
C LEU A 280 -6.10 1.67 16.33
N VAL A 281 -5.99 0.78 17.30
CA VAL A 281 -5.94 1.09 18.73
C VAL A 281 -4.62 0.56 19.28
N THR A 282 -3.76 1.41 19.84
CA THR A 282 -2.45 0.94 20.35
C THR A 282 -2.57 0.22 21.70
N GLY A 283 -3.66 0.41 22.44
CA GLY A 283 -3.98 -0.28 23.69
C GLY A 283 -5.10 -1.30 23.51
N ASN A 284 -5.94 -1.44 24.52
CA ASN A 284 -7.10 -2.33 24.51
C ASN A 284 -8.30 -1.71 23.78
N LEU A 285 -9.07 -2.53 23.09
CA LEU A 285 -10.35 -2.15 22.50
C LEU A 285 -11.50 -2.88 23.22
N LYS A 286 -12.44 -2.11 23.77
CA LYS A 286 -13.65 -2.67 24.37
C LYS A 286 -14.88 -2.11 23.65
N VAL A 287 -15.73 -2.98 23.13
CA VAL A 287 -16.98 -2.60 22.47
C VAL A 287 -18.14 -3.19 23.26
N HIS A 288 -19.10 -2.35 23.63
CA HIS A 288 -20.36 -2.80 24.22
C HIS A 288 -21.32 -3.10 23.08
N GLY A 289 -21.64 -4.38 22.87
CA GLY A 289 -22.45 -4.81 21.75
C GLY A 289 -21.65 -5.42 20.60
N LYS A 290 -22.25 -5.35 19.41
CA LYS A 290 -21.71 -5.98 18.20
C LYS A 290 -20.58 -5.16 17.61
N ALA A 291 -19.50 -5.83 17.21
CA ALA A 291 -18.45 -5.26 16.39
C ALA A 291 -18.42 -5.94 15.01
N SER A 292 -18.30 -5.14 13.96
CA SER A 292 -18.23 -5.60 12.58
C SER A 292 -17.05 -4.95 11.89
N ASN A 293 -16.24 -5.71 11.17
CA ASN A 293 -15.19 -5.23 10.28
C ASN A 293 -15.55 -5.59 8.83
N PHE A 294 -15.76 -4.58 7.98
CA PHE A 294 -16.24 -4.79 6.61
C PHE A 294 -15.13 -5.22 5.65
N GLN A 295 -15.51 -5.68 4.47
CA GLN A 295 -14.56 -6.09 3.45
C GLN A 295 -13.55 -4.97 3.14
N GLY A 296 -12.25 -5.30 3.22
CA GLY A 296 -11.14 -4.37 2.98
C GLY A 296 -10.85 -3.39 4.13
N ALA A 297 -11.65 -3.40 5.20
CA ALA A 297 -11.43 -2.58 6.38
C ALA A 297 -10.32 -3.13 7.27
N GLN A 298 -9.35 -2.32 7.68
CA GLN A 298 -8.30 -2.77 8.60
C GLN A 298 -8.71 -2.57 10.07
N LEU A 299 -8.57 -3.59 10.91
CA LEU A 299 -8.74 -3.48 12.37
C LEU A 299 -7.49 -3.97 13.11
N PHE A 300 -6.75 -3.05 13.72
CA PHE A 300 -5.54 -3.37 14.48
C PHE A 300 -5.71 -2.97 15.95
N VAL A 301 -5.47 -3.92 16.85
CA VAL A 301 -5.57 -3.72 18.31
C VAL A 301 -4.26 -4.17 18.95
N GLY A 302 -3.59 -3.28 19.69
CA GLY A 302 -2.31 -3.56 20.33
C GLY A 302 -2.44 -4.44 21.58
N GLY A 303 -3.53 -4.32 22.31
CA GLY A 303 -3.86 -5.13 23.50
C GLY A 303 -5.02 -6.09 23.27
N ASP A 304 -5.84 -6.26 24.30
CA ASP A 304 -7.03 -7.12 24.27
C ASP A 304 -8.17 -6.47 23.48
N PHE A 305 -8.95 -7.29 22.79
CA PHE A 305 -10.21 -6.90 22.15
C PHE A 305 -11.39 -7.67 22.76
N THR A 306 -12.34 -6.94 23.36
CA THR A 306 -13.57 -7.51 23.92
C THR A 306 -14.81 -6.91 23.26
N CYS A 307 -15.76 -7.76 22.88
CA CYS A 307 -17.09 -7.35 22.40
C CYS A 307 -18.15 -8.44 22.66
N ASP A 308 -19.43 -8.15 22.41
CA ASP A 308 -20.48 -9.17 22.58
C ASP A 308 -20.40 -10.21 21.46
N THR A 309 -20.36 -9.75 20.22
CA THR A 309 -20.19 -10.58 19.01
C THR A 309 -19.30 -9.85 18.02
N PHE A 310 -18.42 -10.58 17.35
CA PHE A 310 -17.53 -10.05 16.34
C PHE A 310 -17.79 -10.68 14.97
N ARG A 311 -17.98 -9.85 13.95
CA ARG A 311 -17.97 -10.27 12.55
C ARG A 311 -16.82 -9.60 11.82
N THR A 312 -16.07 -10.35 11.02
CA THR A 312 -15.00 -9.79 10.19
C THR A 312 -15.04 -10.30 8.76
N GLU A 313 -14.82 -9.38 7.82
CA GLU A 313 -14.70 -9.59 6.39
C GLU A 313 -13.40 -8.98 5.83
N GLY A 314 -12.61 -8.33 6.69
CA GLY A 314 -11.33 -7.70 6.38
C GLY A 314 -10.21 -8.20 7.29
N PRO A 315 -9.00 -7.64 7.15
CA PRO A 315 -7.85 -8.03 7.94
C PRO A 315 -7.93 -7.51 9.38
N VAL A 316 -7.68 -8.40 10.34
CA VAL A 316 -7.75 -8.11 11.78
C VAL A 316 -6.50 -8.62 12.47
N ILE A 317 -5.84 -7.76 13.23
CA ILE A 317 -4.64 -8.11 14.01
C ILE A 317 -4.84 -7.66 15.46
N ILE A 318 -4.72 -8.60 16.40
CA ILE A 318 -4.96 -8.39 17.83
C ILE A 318 -3.73 -8.84 18.61
N GLY A 319 -3.16 -7.94 19.41
CA GLY A 319 -1.93 -8.17 20.17
C GLY A 319 -2.12 -8.96 21.46
N GLY A 320 -3.30 -8.86 22.07
CA GLY A 320 -3.69 -9.61 23.26
C GLY A 320 -4.74 -10.68 22.96
N ASP A 321 -5.67 -10.86 23.89
CA ASP A 321 -6.79 -11.79 23.76
C ASP A 321 -7.93 -11.20 22.91
N LEU A 322 -8.64 -12.06 22.17
CA LEU A 322 -9.95 -11.75 21.60
C LEU A 322 -11.03 -12.45 22.43
N LYS A 323 -11.96 -11.69 23.00
CA LYS A 323 -13.09 -12.22 23.81
C LYS A 323 -14.42 -11.78 23.22
N ALA A 324 -15.21 -12.74 22.74
CA ALA A 324 -16.58 -12.51 22.24
C ALA A 324 -17.44 -13.76 22.42
N SER A 325 -18.77 -13.62 22.49
CA SER A 325 -19.65 -14.81 22.52
C SER A 325 -19.66 -15.55 21.18
N LEU A 326 -19.65 -14.81 20.08
CA LEU A 326 -19.58 -15.29 18.70
C LEU A 326 -18.48 -14.55 17.95
N VAL A 327 -17.66 -15.30 17.22
CA VAL A 327 -16.73 -14.77 16.21
C VAL A 327 -17.11 -15.38 14.86
N ASP A 328 -17.44 -14.53 13.88
CA ASP A 328 -17.85 -14.90 12.53
C ASP A 328 -16.85 -14.29 11.52
N ALA A 329 -15.97 -15.11 10.98
CA ALA A 329 -14.91 -14.71 10.06
C ALA A 329 -15.23 -15.21 8.64
N TYR A 330 -15.46 -14.26 7.73
CA TYR A 330 -15.93 -14.48 6.37
C TYR A 330 -15.01 -13.79 5.36
N TYR A 331 -15.14 -14.15 4.08
CA TYR A 331 -14.49 -13.52 2.92
C TYR A 331 -13.06 -14.00 2.66
N ASN A 332 -12.73 -14.24 1.38
CA ASN A 332 -11.43 -14.78 0.98
C ASN A 332 -10.35 -13.71 0.92
N ASP A 333 -9.11 -14.15 1.20
CA ASP A 333 -7.86 -13.40 1.09
C ASP A 333 -7.47 -12.51 2.29
N TYR A 334 -8.19 -12.58 3.42
CA TYR A 334 -7.84 -11.90 4.67
C TYR A 334 -7.63 -12.84 5.86
N SER A 335 -6.98 -12.32 6.91
CA SER A 335 -6.69 -13.03 8.15
C SER A 335 -7.25 -12.32 9.39
N LEU A 336 -7.68 -13.12 10.36
CA LEU A 336 -7.85 -12.75 11.76
C LEU A 336 -6.70 -13.38 12.56
N GLU A 337 -5.77 -12.55 13.04
CA GLU A 337 -4.59 -12.98 13.78
C GLU A 337 -4.66 -12.49 15.23
N VAL A 338 -4.63 -13.43 16.19
CA VAL A 338 -4.71 -13.16 17.63
C VAL A 338 -3.43 -13.64 18.31
N ARG A 339 -2.63 -12.73 18.86
CA ARG A 339 -1.39 -13.13 19.56
C ARG A 339 -1.64 -13.78 20.91
N GLY A 340 -2.76 -13.47 21.57
CA GLY A 340 -3.20 -14.11 22.81
C GLY A 340 -4.13 -15.30 22.57
N ALA A 341 -5.13 -15.42 23.44
CA ALA A 341 -6.19 -16.41 23.32
C ALA A 341 -7.39 -15.87 22.53
N LEU A 342 -7.92 -16.67 21.60
CA LEU A 342 -9.23 -16.45 21.02
C LEU A 342 -10.26 -17.21 21.87
N VAL A 343 -11.05 -16.47 22.64
CA VAL A 343 -12.07 -17.00 23.56
C VAL A 343 -13.46 -16.73 22.98
N ALA A 344 -14.18 -17.80 22.65
CA ALA A 344 -15.55 -17.68 22.15
C ALA A 344 -16.45 -18.88 22.48
N GLN A 345 -17.77 -18.67 22.55
CA GLN A 345 -18.70 -19.80 22.59
C GLN A 345 -18.76 -20.45 21.20
N LYS A 346 -18.82 -19.63 20.15
CA LYS A 346 -18.84 -20.12 18.76
C LYS A 346 -17.86 -19.33 17.88
N LEU A 347 -17.07 -20.06 17.10
CA LEU A 347 -16.23 -19.55 16.02
C LEU A 347 -16.72 -20.13 14.70
N VAL A 348 -17.09 -19.27 13.76
CA VAL A 348 -17.44 -19.65 12.38
C VAL A 348 -16.37 -19.08 11.45
N ILE A 349 -15.84 -19.94 10.58
CA ILE A 349 -14.82 -19.59 9.60
C ILE A 349 -15.33 -20.03 8.22
N GLU A 350 -15.42 -19.09 7.29
CA GLU A 350 -15.79 -19.36 5.90
C GLU A 350 -14.82 -18.63 4.96
N LYS A 351 -13.96 -19.39 4.28
CA LYS A 351 -12.92 -18.90 3.37
C LYS A 351 -11.95 -17.86 3.98
N HIS A 352 -11.84 -17.80 5.30
CA HIS A 352 -11.00 -16.82 6.01
C HIS A 352 -9.87 -17.51 6.78
N GLN A 353 -8.71 -16.88 6.92
CA GLN A 353 -7.62 -17.43 7.74
C GLN A 353 -7.76 -16.96 9.19
N VAL A 354 -7.76 -17.88 10.16
CA VAL A 354 -7.81 -17.52 11.59
C VAL A 354 -6.66 -18.18 12.33
N THR A 355 -5.82 -17.36 12.97
CA THR A 355 -4.70 -17.82 13.80
C THR A 355 -4.82 -17.26 15.20
N ALA A 356 -4.49 -18.08 16.20
CA ALA A 356 -4.39 -17.66 17.59
C ALA A 356 -3.28 -18.46 18.29
N SER A 357 -2.59 -17.86 19.27
CA SER A 357 -1.63 -18.61 20.10
C SER A 357 -2.34 -19.69 20.92
N ARG A 358 -3.59 -19.44 21.32
CA ARG A 358 -4.46 -20.41 21.99
C ARG A 358 -5.90 -20.23 21.51
N PHE A 359 -6.62 -21.32 21.28
CA PHE A 359 -8.05 -21.31 21.02
C PHE A 359 -8.80 -21.85 22.24
N ASP A 360 -9.60 -21.00 22.87
CA ASP A 360 -10.51 -21.35 23.96
C ASP A 360 -11.96 -21.22 23.44
N VAL A 361 -12.31 -22.08 22.47
CA VAL A 361 -13.58 -22.04 21.74
C VAL A 361 -14.42 -23.27 22.03
N GLN A 362 -15.72 -23.10 22.35
CA GLN A 362 -16.60 -24.24 22.63
C GLN A 362 -17.09 -24.95 21.36
N GLU A 363 -17.49 -24.20 20.33
CA GLU A 363 -17.91 -24.71 19.02
C GLU A 363 -17.09 -24.02 17.91
N ARG A 364 -16.36 -24.79 17.10
CA ARG A 364 -15.63 -24.30 15.92
C ARG A 364 -16.22 -24.91 14.65
N VAL A 365 -16.68 -24.07 13.74
CA VAL A 365 -17.29 -24.44 12.47
C VAL A 365 -16.45 -23.90 11.33
N GLU A 366 -15.95 -24.78 10.47
CA GLU A 366 -15.23 -24.42 9.24
C GLU A 366 -16.11 -24.78 8.04
N LYS A 367 -16.33 -23.81 7.13
CA LYS A 367 -17.22 -23.90 5.98
C LYS A 367 -16.50 -23.69 4.65
#